data_AF-A0A6I1KIN5-F1
#
_entry.id   AF-A0A6I1KIN5-F1
#
_cell.length_a   1.000
_cell.length_b   1.000
_cell.length_c   1.000
_cell.angle_alpha   90.00
_cell.angle_beta   90.00
_cell.angle_gamma   90.00
#
_symmetry.space_group_name_H-M   'P 1'
#
loop_
_entity.id
_entity.type
_entity.pdbx_description
1 polymer ?
#
loop_
_entity_poly.entity_id
_entity_poly.type
_entity_poly.pdbx_seq_one_letter_code
_entity_poly.pdbx_strand_id
1 'polypeptide(L)'
;MKKILFPLLLTFVFAVPAFSQMMDKPMKDCNECNLLKTGMNHMNRMGDMMGMCLANADKIGLTDEQVQKITPIHREMQKKQARFKADLKIAEIEQMEIMEVKDFDIDKASSGVKKIADIKTVHHLDMLKSMKEVRSVLTDEQFNKMKKMMHTKEGLEKPAKAKKHKR
;
A
#
# COMPACT_ATOMS: atom_id res chain seq x y z
N MET A 1 76.10 -24.99 27.30
CA MET A 1 76.44 -26.06 26.35
C MET A 1 75.16 -26.75 25.90
N LYS A 2 74.91 -26.80 24.57
CA LYS A 2 74.05 -27.71 23.75
C LYS A 2 72.84 -28.36 24.48
N LYS A 3 71.60 -28.32 23.96
CA LYS A 3 71.14 -28.89 22.68
C LYS A 3 69.74 -28.34 22.31
N ILE A 4 69.52 -28.31 21.00
CA ILE A 4 68.32 -27.95 20.22
C ILE A 4 67.13 -28.88 20.53
N LEU A 5 65.91 -28.35 20.48
CA LEU A 5 64.71 -29.04 19.93
C LEU A 5 63.53 -28.06 19.75
N PHE A 6 63.35 -27.55 18.52
CA PHE A 6 62.03 -27.29 17.93
C PHE A 6 61.58 -28.63 17.31
N PRO A 7 60.31 -29.07 17.43
CA PRO A 7 59.20 -28.55 16.60
C PRO A 7 57.85 -28.52 17.38
N LEU A 8 56.79 -27.82 16.98
CA LEU A 8 55.90 -28.20 15.88
C LEU A 8 54.88 -27.06 15.72
N LEU A 9 54.80 -26.52 14.51
CA LEU A 9 53.71 -25.66 14.06
C LEU A 9 52.36 -26.37 14.28
N LEU A 10 51.45 -25.74 15.02
CA LEU A 10 50.02 -26.00 14.88
C LEU A 10 49.36 -24.73 14.36
N THR A 11 49.52 -24.47 13.06
CA THR A 11 48.70 -23.48 12.37
C THR A 11 47.29 -24.02 12.29
N PHE A 12 46.42 -23.57 13.18
CA PHE A 12 44.98 -23.67 12.98
C PHE A 12 44.62 -22.87 11.73
N VAL A 13 44.47 -23.57 10.61
CA VAL A 13 43.82 -23.03 9.42
C VAL A 13 42.35 -22.82 9.80
N PHE A 14 42.00 -21.59 10.18
CA PHE A 14 40.62 -21.15 10.14
C PHE A 14 40.22 -21.10 8.66
N ALA A 15 39.72 -22.21 8.14
CA ALA A 15 38.93 -22.22 6.92
C ALA A 15 37.62 -21.52 7.26
N VAL A 16 37.61 -20.18 7.19
CA VAL A 16 36.40 -19.39 7.02
C VAL A 16 35.85 -19.79 5.65
N PRO A 17 34.69 -20.46 5.54
CA PRO A 17 34.08 -20.61 4.23
C PRO A 17 33.73 -19.22 3.73
N ALA A 18 34.30 -18.89 2.58
CA ALA A 18 34.08 -17.66 1.86
C ALA A 18 32.57 -17.45 1.63
N PHE A 19 31.98 -16.58 2.46
CA PHE A 19 30.79 -15.82 2.10
C PHE A 19 31.19 -14.84 1.00
N SER A 20 31.02 -15.24 -0.25
CA SER A 20 30.88 -14.28 -1.34
C SER A 20 30.35 -14.95 -2.59
N GLN A 21 29.48 -14.21 -3.27
CA GLN A 21 28.86 -14.52 -4.55
C GLN A 21 27.59 -15.38 -4.51
N MET A 22 26.58 -14.90 -3.77
CA MET A 22 25.20 -15.09 -4.22
C MET A 22 24.24 -13.99 -3.75
N MET A 23 24.64 -12.72 -3.83
CA MET A 23 23.75 -11.57 -3.61
C MET A 23 24.08 -10.48 -4.63
N ASP A 24 23.85 -10.78 -5.91
CA ASP A 24 23.88 -9.75 -6.96
C ASP A 24 22.92 -10.12 -8.11
N LYS A 25 21.79 -10.73 -7.75
CA LYS A 25 20.62 -10.63 -8.62
C LYS A 25 19.89 -9.37 -8.21
N PRO A 26 19.66 -8.40 -9.11
CA PRO A 26 18.66 -7.39 -8.82
C PRO A 26 17.38 -8.15 -8.50
N MET A 27 16.90 -8.02 -7.26
CA MET A 27 15.54 -8.39 -6.91
C MET A 27 14.69 -7.65 -7.93
N LYS A 28 14.23 -8.38 -8.95
CA LYS A 28 13.24 -7.89 -9.89
C LYS A 28 12.11 -7.45 -8.98
N ASP A 29 11.81 -6.15 -8.98
CA ASP A 29 10.69 -5.56 -8.25
C ASP A 29 9.58 -6.61 -8.22
N CYS A 30 9.18 -7.03 -7.02
CA CYS A 30 8.11 -8.00 -6.88
C CYS A 30 6.84 -7.32 -7.38
N ASN A 31 6.67 -7.38 -8.70
CA ASN A 31 5.56 -6.87 -9.48
C ASN A 31 4.37 -7.83 -9.32
N GLU A 32 4.41 -8.70 -8.32
CA GLU A 32 3.46 -9.77 -8.00
C GLU A 32 2.80 -9.57 -6.62
N CYS A 33 2.65 -8.32 -6.19
CA CYS A 33 1.47 -7.92 -5.40
C CYS A 33 0.42 -7.19 -6.27
N ASN A 34 0.44 -7.38 -7.58
CA ASN A 34 -0.51 -6.75 -8.50
C ASN A 34 -1.96 -7.22 -8.28
N LEU A 35 -2.19 -8.42 -7.73
CA LEU A 35 -3.54 -8.87 -7.38
C LEU A 35 -4.16 -8.07 -6.22
N LEU A 36 -3.38 -7.78 -5.17
CA LEU A 36 -3.80 -6.94 -4.04
C LEU A 36 -3.88 -5.44 -4.40
N LYS A 37 -3.03 -4.98 -5.33
CA LYS A 37 -3.06 -3.60 -5.85
C LYS A 37 -4.35 -3.32 -6.63
N THR A 38 -4.91 -4.29 -7.34
CA THR A 38 -6.15 -4.09 -8.12
C THR A 38 -7.35 -3.79 -7.21
N GLY A 39 -7.47 -4.49 -6.06
CA GLY A 39 -8.50 -4.21 -5.06
C GLY A 39 -8.25 -2.93 -4.25
N MET A 40 -7.00 -2.69 -3.84
CA MET A 40 -6.61 -1.45 -3.13
C MET A 40 -6.75 -0.19 -3.99
N ASN A 41 -6.56 -0.28 -5.30
CA ASN A 41 -6.74 0.86 -6.21
C ASN A 41 -8.20 1.30 -6.31
N HIS A 42 -9.17 0.38 -6.27
CA HIS A 42 -10.59 0.74 -6.26
C HIS A 42 -10.99 1.43 -4.95
N MET A 43 -10.48 0.93 -3.81
CA MET A 43 -10.79 1.53 -2.51
C MET A 43 -10.04 2.84 -2.27
N ASN A 44 -8.76 2.97 -2.67
CA ASN A 44 -8.06 4.27 -2.62
C ASN A 44 -8.75 5.32 -3.51
N ARG A 45 -9.35 4.92 -4.64
CA ARG A 45 -10.18 5.79 -5.49
C ARG A 45 -11.50 6.20 -4.81
N MET A 46 -12.05 5.39 -3.90
CA MET A 46 -13.20 5.78 -3.08
C MET A 46 -12.85 6.90 -2.07
N GLY A 47 -11.59 6.99 -1.63
CA GLY A 47 -11.11 8.10 -0.78
C GLY A 47 -11.11 9.45 -1.52
N ASP A 48 -10.99 9.42 -2.85
CA ASP A 48 -11.10 10.58 -3.73
C ASP A 48 -12.56 11.02 -3.96
N MET A 49 -13.55 10.32 -3.40
CA MET A 49 -14.97 10.70 -3.51
C MET A 49 -15.24 12.08 -2.91
N MET A 50 -14.75 12.33 -1.68
CA MET A 50 -14.98 13.59 -0.99
C MET A 50 -14.18 14.73 -1.62
N GLY A 51 -12.94 14.45 -2.01
CA GLY A 51 -12.10 15.40 -2.76
C GLY A 51 -12.76 15.81 -4.08
N MET A 52 -13.29 14.84 -4.82
CA MET A 52 -14.05 15.07 -6.05
C MET A 52 -15.33 15.88 -5.78
N CYS A 53 -16.07 15.57 -4.72
CA CYS A 53 -17.30 16.27 -4.36
C CYS A 53 -17.03 17.76 -4.07
N LEU A 54 -16.00 18.07 -3.28
CA LEU A 54 -15.59 19.45 -2.99
C LEU A 54 -15.04 20.15 -4.25
N ALA A 55 -14.23 19.48 -5.05
CA ALA A 55 -13.67 20.05 -6.29
C ALA A 55 -14.72 20.32 -7.37
N ASN A 56 -15.92 19.74 -7.26
CA ASN A 56 -17.03 19.93 -8.18
C ASN A 56 -18.26 20.50 -7.46
N ALA A 57 -18.07 21.23 -6.36
CA ALA A 57 -19.14 21.79 -5.54
C ALA A 57 -20.18 22.54 -6.38
N ASP A 58 -19.75 23.45 -7.26
CA ASP A 58 -20.64 24.24 -8.13
C ASP A 58 -21.44 23.35 -9.09
N LYS A 59 -20.81 22.32 -9.68
CA LYS A 59 -21.45 21.41 -10.64
C LYS A 59 -22.44 20.47 -9.97
N ILE A 60 -22.17 20.07 -8.74
CA ILE A 60 -23.08 19.27 -7.92
C ILE A 60 -24.21 20.16 -7.37
N GLY A 61 -23.93 21.46 -7.19
CA GLY A 61 -24.84 22.44 -6.60
C GLY A 61 -24.82 22.38 -5.07
N LEU A 62 -23.63 22.21 -4.47
CA LEU A 62 -23.47 22.22 -3.01
C LEU A 62 -23.67 23.64 -2.47
N THR A 63 -24.36 23.76 -1.33
CA THR A 63 -24.43 25.02 -0.59
C THR A 63 -23.18 25.24 0.25
N ASP A 64 -22.91 26.50 0.63
CA ASP A 64 -21.79 26.83 1.54
C ASP A 64 -21.86 26.04 2.85
N GLU A 65 -23.05 25.85 3.41
CA GLU A 65 -23.26 25.05 4.61
C GLU A 65 -22.87 23.58 4.40
N GLN A 66 -23.22 23.00 3.25
CA GLN A 66 -22.82 21.63 2.92
C GLN A 66 -21.30 21.52 2.72
N VAL A 67 -20.68 22.49 2.05
CA VAL A 67 -19.22 22.54 1.88
C VAL A 67 -18.51 22.64 3.25
N GLN A 68 -19.03 23.46 4.16
CA GLN A 68 -18.50 23.60 5.52
C GLN A 68 -18.63 22.29 6.33
N LYS A 69 -19.68 21.49 6.12
CA LYS A 69 -19.84 20.17 6.75
C LYS A 69 -18.93 19.10 6.13
N ILE A 70 -18.77 19.09 4.81
CA ILE A 70 -17.99 18.05 4.09
C ILE A 70 -16.47 18.27 4.24
N THR A 71 -16.01 19.52 4.28
CA THR A 71 -14.58 19.87 4.37
C THR A 71 -13.85 19.22 5.56
N PRO A 72 -14.33 19.31 6.81
CA PRO A 72 -13.65 18.67 7.94
C PRO A 72 -13.65 17.13 7.81
N ILE A 73 -14.72 16.53 7.29
CA ILE A 73 -14.78 15.07 7.05
C ILE A 73 -13.68 14.65 6.08
N HIS A 74 -13.52 15.39 4.98
CA HIS A 74 -12.46 15.14 4.00
C HIS A 74 -11.06 15.29 4.60
N ARG A 75 -10.81 16.35 5.38
CA ARG A 75 -9.52 16.57 6.04
C ARG A 75 -9.18 15.46 7.03
N GLU A 76 -10.15 15.03 7.83
CA GLU A 76 -9.94 13.91 8.76
C GLU A 76 -9.68 12.60 8.01
N MET A 77 -10.39 12.35 6.90
CA MET A 77 -10.10 11.20 6.04
C MET A 77 -8.69 11.24 5.47
N GLN A 78 -8.21 12.40 5.01
CA GLN A 78 -6.83 12.55 4.51
C GLN A 78 -5.80 12.23 5.60
N LYS A 79 -6.00 12.71 6.83
CA LYS A 79 -5.13 12.39 7.98
C LYS A 79 -5.12 10.89 8.26
N LYS A 80 -6.30 10.26 8.29
CA LYS A 80 -6.44 8.80 8.49
C LYS A 80 -5.78 8.01 7.37
N GLN A 81 -5.90 8.45 6.12
CA GLN A 81 -5.26 7.80 4.97
C GLN A 81 -3.73 7.91 5.04
N ALA A 82 -3.19 9.05 5.48
CA ALA A 82 -1.75 9.21 5.69
C ALA A 82 -1.23 8.24 6.77
N ARG A 83 -1.93 8.14 7.91
CA ARG A 83 -1.59 7.19 8.98
C ARG A 83 -1.68 5.74 8.50
N PHE A 84 -2.78 5.38 7.84
CA PHE A 84 -2.96 4.06 7.24
C PHE A 84 -1.79 3.67 6.32
N LYS A 85 -1.36 4.57 5.43
CA LYS A 85 -0.22 4.30 4.52
C LYS A 85 1.08 4.08 5.30
N ALA A 86 1.32 4.85 6.35
CA ALA A 86 2.51 4.69 7.20
C ALA A 86 2.46 3.35 7.96
N ASP A 87 1.36 3.10 8.67
CA ASP A 87 1.19 1.89 9.49
C ASP A 87 1.24 0.62 8.65
N LEU A 88 0.57 0.63 7.48
CA LEU A 88 0.63 -0.49 6.54
C LEU A 88 2.06 -0.72 6.05
N LYS A 89 2.79 0.35 5.69
CA LYS A 89 4.16 0.21 5.19
C LYS A 89 5.10 -0.33 6.27
N ILE A 90 4.94 0.11 7.52
CA ILE A 90 5.70 -0.41 8.66
C ILE A 90 5.40 -1.90 8.84
N ALA A 91 4.14 -2.31 8.88
CA ALA A 91 3.76 -3.71 9.05
C ALA A 91 4.25 -4.60 7.88
N GLU A 92 4.28 -4.08 6.65
CA GLU A 92 4.88 -4.77 5.50
C GLU A 92 6.40 -4.92 5.63
N ILE A 93 7.11 -3.93 6.18
CA ILE A 93 8.55 -4.03 6.46
C ILE A 93 8.81 -5.07 7.55
N GLU A 94 8.11 -5.00 8.67
CA GLU A 94 8.22 -5.98 9.77
C GLU A 94 7.96 -7.42 9.25
N GLN A 95 6.98 -7.60 8.35
CA GLN A 95 6.71 -8.89 7.72
C GLN A 95 7.89 -9.37 6.85
N MET A 96 8.52 -8.47 6.09
CA MET A 96 9.69 -8.81 5.26
C MET A 96 10.89 -9.19 6.13
N GLU A 97 11.12 -8.49 7.24
CA GLU A 97 12.20 -8.80 8.20
C GLU A 97 12.05 -10.21 8.79
N ILE A 98 10.82 -10.63 9.13
CA ILE A 98 10.55 -12.01 9.58
C ILE A 98 10.97 -13.03 8.52
N MET A 99 10.72 -12.73 7.25
CA MET A 99 10.94 -13.63 6.11
C MET A 99 12.36 -13.56 5.52
N GLU A 100 13.25 -12.71 6.04
CA GLU A 100 14.59 -12.50 5.49
C GLU A 100 15.51 -13.72 5.66
N VAL A 101 15.22 -14.57 6.66
CA VAL A 101 15.97 -15.81 6.92
C VAL A 101 15.41 -17.01 6.15
N LYS A 102 16.27 -17.98 5.82
CA LYS A 102 15.89 -19.17 5.04
C LYS A 102 14.80 -20.03 5.69
N ASP A 103 14.86 -20.19 7.01
CA ASP A 103 13.92 -20.96 7.82
C ASP A 103 13.21 -20.01 8.79
N PHE A 104 12.28 -19.22 8.26
CA PHE A 104 11.55 -18.22 9.04
C PHE A 104 10.43 -18.85 9.87
N ASP A 105 10.10 -18.20 10.97
CA ASP A 105 9.03 -18.60 11.87
C ASP A 105 7.66 -18.33 11.22
N ILE A 106 6.96 -19.40 10.82
CA ILE A 106 5.66 -19.32 10.14
C ILE A 106 4.56 -18.75 11.04
N ASP A 107 4.64 -18.92 12.35
CA ASP A 107 3.64 -18.40 13.29
C ASP A 107 3.78 -16.88 13.45
N LYS A 108 5.03 -16.40 13.50
CA LYS A 108 5.32 -14.95 13.44
C LYS A 108 4.88 -14.35 12.13
N ALA A 109 5.22 -14.99 11.00
CA ALA A 109 4.80 -14.53 9.67
C ALA A 109 3.27 -14.49 9.54
N SER A 110 2.56 -15.48 10.08
CA SER A 110 1.10 -15.53 10.09
C SER A 110 0.49 -14.40 10.94
N SER A 111 1.13 -14.05 12.05
CA SER A 111 0.71 -12.96 12.92
C SER A 111 0.90 -11.59 12.24
N GLY A 112 2.00 -11.40 11.52
CA GLY A 112 2.24 -10.17 10.74
C GLY A 112 1.23 -10.02 9.58
N VAL A 113 0.87 -11.10 8.89
CA VAL A 113 -0.22 -11.08 7.88
C VAL A 113 -1.56 -10.66 8.50
N LYS A 114 -1.91 -11.17 9.69
CA LYS A 114 -3.14 -10.75 10.40
C LYS A 114 -3.11 -9.26 10.74
N LYS A 115 -2.00 -8.74 11.26
CA LYS A 115 -1.82 -7.30 11.54
C LYS A 115 -2.04 -6.44 10.28
N ILE A 116 -1.48 -6.85 9.13
CA ILE A 116 -1.69 -6.16 7.85
C ILE A 116 -3.18 -6.18 7.45
N ALA A 117 -3.86 -7.31 7.61
CA ALA A 117 -5.28 -7.43 7.29
C ALA A 117 -6.16 -6.54 8.22
N ASP A 118 -5.83 -6.48 9.51
CA ASP A 118 -6.55 -5.65 10.47
C ASP A 118 -6.39 -4.16 10.14
N ILE A 119 -5.17 -3.69 9.83
CA ILE A 119 -4.89 -2.31 9.41
C ILE A 119 -5.75 -1.94 8.19
N LYS A 120 -5.79 -2.81 7.18
CA LYS A 120 -6.62 -2.60 5.97
C LYS A 120 -8.11 -2.57 6.28
N THR A 121 -8.58 -3.48 7.14
CA THR A 121 -9.98 -3.58 7.54
C THR A 121 -10.43 -2.32 8.26
N VAL A 122 -9.67 -1.87 9.26
CA VAL A 122 -9.96 -0.63 10.00
C VAL A 122 -10.03 0.56 9.05
N HIS A 123 -9.06 0.69 8.13
CA HIS A 123 -9.07 1.77 7.15
C HIS A 123 -10.31 1.75 6.25
N HIS A 124 -10.68 0.58 5.70
CA HIS A 124 -11.85 0.46 4.84
C HIS A 124 -13.17 0.74 5.57
N LEU A 125 -13.29 0.33 6.84
CA LEU A 125 -14.45 0.66 7.66
C LEU A 125 -14.56 2.16 7.90
N ASP A 126 -13.43 2.84 8.17
CA ASP A 126 -13.42 4.29 8.33
C ASP A 126 -13.80 5.03 7.04
N MET A 127 -13.34 4.54 5.88
CA MET A 127 -13.78 5.06 4.58
C MET A 127 -15.29 4.94 4.39
N LEU A 128 -15.87 3.77 4.67
CA LEU A 128 -17.32 3.55 4.55
C LEU A 128 -18.11 4.48 5.47
N LYS A 129 -17.63 4.72 6.70
CA LYS A 129 -18.27 5.65 7.64
C LYS A 129 -18.29 7.07 7.10
N SER A 130 -17.14 7.60 6.66
CA SER A 130 -17.08 8.96 6.13
C SER A 130 -17.85 9.11 4.81
N MET A 131 -17.90 8.05 3.97
CA MET A 131 -18.75 8.05 2.78
C MET A 131 -20.22 8.15 3.14
N LYS A 132 -20.68 7.39 4.15
CA LYS A 132 -22.05 7.47 4.64
C LYS A 132 -22.36 8.87 5.18
N GLU A 133 -21.42 9.45 5.92
CA GLU A 133 -21.56 10.79 6.49
C GLU A 133 -21.70 11.87 5.41
N VAL A 134 -20.81 11.89 4.42
CA VAL A 134 -20.92 12.84 3.29
C VAL A 134 -22.24 12.65 2.54
N ARG A 135 -22.64 11.40 2.25
CA ARG A 135 -23.92 11.13 1.57
C ARG A 135 -25.13 11.65 2.35
N SER A 136 -25.07 11.66 3.68
CA SER A 136 -26.16 12.19 4.52
C SER A 136 -26.27 13.72 4.49
N VAL A 137 -25.22 14.42 4.05
CA VAL A 137 -25.22 15.88 3.86
C VAL A 137 -25.83 16.27 2.52
N LEU A 138 -25.79 15.38 1.52
CA LEU A 138 -26.28 15.64 0.17
C LEU A 138 -27.80 15.41 0.08
N THR A 139 -28.45 16.20 -0.79
CA THR A 139 -29.79 15.85 -1.27
C THR A 139 -29.73 14.68 -2.26
N ASP A 140 -30.86 14.03 -2.51
CA ASP A 140 -30.93 12.94 -3.50
C ASP A 140 -30.50 13.40 -4.90
N GLU A 141 -30.81 14.63 -5.29
CA GLU A 141 -30.39 15.20 -6.57
C GLU A 141 -28.87 15.38 -6.63
N GLN A 142 -28.27 15.96 -5.59
CA GLN A 142 -26.82 16.16 -5.49
C GLN A 142 -26.08 14.81 -5.45
N PHE A 143 -26.61 13.84 -4.70
CA PHE A 143 -26.07 12.48 -4.64
C PHE A 143 -26.07 11.81 -6.03
N ASN A 144 -27.16 11.95 -6.78
CA ASN A 144 -27.25 11.42 -8.14
C ASN A 144 -26.26 12.11 -9.10
N LYS A 145 -26.07 13.43 -9.01
CA LYS A 145 -25.05 14.17 -9.78
C LYS A 145 -23.64 13.66 -9.45
N MET A 146 -23.32 13.55 -8.15
CA MET A 146 -22.05 13.02 -7.68
C MET A 146 -21.80 11.59 -8.20
N LYS A 147 -22.80 10.69 -8.09
CA LYS A 147 -22.69 9.30 -8.58
C LYS A 147 -22.37 9.23 -10.07
N LYS A 148 -23.02 10.05 -10.90
CA LYS A 148 -22.74 10.11 -12.35
C LYS A 148 -21.29 10.50 -12.65
N MET A 149 -20.74 11.46 -11.91
CA MET A 149 -19.34 11.91 -12.07
C MET A 149 -18.33 10.82 -11.69
N MET A 150 -18.63 9.98 -10.69
CA MET A 150 -17.77 8.85 -10.32
C MET A 150 -17.66 7.82 -11.44
N HIS A 151 -18.78 7.47 -12.10
CA HIS A 151 -18.79 6.50 -13.19
C HIS A 151 -18.14 7.00 -14.48
N THR A 152 -18.12 8.32 -14.74
CA THR A 152 -17.52 8.87 -15.97
C THR A 152 -16.00 8.86 -15.94
N LYS A 153 -15.38 8.98 -14.76
CA LYS A 153 -13.91 8.88 -14.61
C LYS A 153 -13.38 7.45 -14.77
N GLU A 154 -14.24 6.43 -14.71
CA GLU A 154 -13.85 5.01 -14.83
C GLU A 154 -13.72 4.52 -16.29
N GLY A 155 -14.10 5.34 -17.28
CA GLY A 155 -14.19 4.95 -18.69
C GLY A 155 -13.08 5.43 -19.65
N LEU A 156 -12.09 6.20 -19.19
CA LEU A 156 -11.07 6.83 -20.06
C LEU A 156 -9.66 6.25 -19.89
N GLU A 157 -9.50 4.92 -19.82
CA GLU A 157 -8.25 4.26 -20.24
C GLU A 157 -8.56 2.88 -20.85
N LYS A 158 -9.13 2.87 -22.06
CA LYS A 158 -8.87 1.74 -22.97
C LYS A 158 -7.61 2.11 -23.76
N PRO A 159 -6.50 1.36 -23.67
CA PRO A 159 -5.35 1.63 -24.52
C PRO A 159 -5.79 1.40 -25.96
N ALA A 160 -5.73 2.45 -26.77
CA ALA A 160 -5.88 2.34 -28.21
C ALA A 160 -4.89 1.27 -28.69
N LYS A 161 -5.41 0.14 -29.16
CA LYS A 161 -4.60 -0.98 -29.67
C LYS A 161 -3.60 -0.42 -30.67
N ALA A 162 -2.32 -0.50 -30.34
CA ALA A 162 -1.24 -0.18 -31.25
C ALA A 162 -1.43 -1.02 -32.53
N LYS A 163 -1.79 -0.35 -33.63
CA LYS A 163 -1.77 -0.93 -34.97
C LYS A 163 -0.33 -1.35 -35.23
N LYS A 164 -0.01 -2.64 -35.11
CA LYS A 164 1.25 -3.19 -35.61
C LYS A 164 1.29 -2.93 -37.11
N HIS A 165 2.12 -1.98 -37.53
CA HIS A 165 2.49 -1.83 -38.93
C HIS A 165 3.26 -3.09 -39.33
N LYS A 166 2.69 -3.82 -40.28
CA LYS A 166 3.35 -4.91 -40.98
C LYS A 166 4.44 -4.29 -41.86
N ARG A 167 5.70 -4.66 -41.64
CA ARG A 167 6.76 -4.60 -42.64
C ARG A 167 7.37 -5.98 -42.71
#